data_AF-A0A2R8BFN3-F1
#
_entry.id   AF-A0A2R8BFN3-F1
#
_cell.length_a   1.000
_cell.length_b   1.000
_cell.length_c   1.000
_cell.angle_alpha   90.00
_cell.angle_beta   90.00
_cell.angle_gamma   90.00
#
_symmetry.space_group_name_H-M   'P 1'
#
loop_
_entity.id
_entity.type
_entity.pdbx_description
1 polymer ?
#
loop_
_entity_poly.entity_id
_entity_poly.type
_entity_poly.pdbx_seq_one_letter_code
_entity_poly.pdbx_strand_id
1 'polypeptide(L)' 'MIGVVLLALGLVLIVEGLAYALAPSLIERVLEMLRSLPMSARRQMGGLAMVSGVILVWAAFQMGISC' A
#
# COMPACT_ATOMS: atom_id res chain seq x y z
N MET A 1 22.78 -5.41 5.42
CA MET A 1 21.44 -5.81 5.92
C MET A 1 20.57 -4.60 6.29
N ILE A 2 21.00 -3.68 7.17
CA ILE A 2 20.21 -2.49 7.55
C ILE A 2 19.96 -1.48 6.41
N GLY A 3 20.93 -1.30 5.50
CA GLY A 3 20.79 -0.35 4.37
C GLY A 3 19.65 -0.67 3.40
N VAL A 4 19.37 -1.96 3.17
CA VAL A 4 18.28 -2.41 2.29
C VAL A 4 16.92 -2.13 2.93
N VAL A 5 16.81 -2.32 4.25
CA VAL A 5 15.60 -2.00 5.02
C VAL A 5 15.31 -0.50 4.97
N LEU A 6 16.33 0.34 5.11
CA LEU A 6 16.21 1.80 4.97
C LEU A 6 15.83 2.22 3.55
N LEU A 7 16.39 1.59 2.51
CA LEU A 7 16.04 1.87 1.12
C LEU A 7 14.59 1.48 0.81
N ALA A 8 14.16 0.30 1.24
CA ALA A 8 12.78 -0.17 1.06
C ALA A 8 11.78 0.72 1.81
N LEU A 9 12.08 1.09 3.06
CA LEU A 9 11.27 2.04 3.82
C LEU A 9 11.23 3.42 3.17
N GLY A 10 12.37 3.91 2.69
CA GLY A 10 12.46 5.20 2.01
C GLY A 10 11.62 5.24 0.73
N LEU A 11 11.65 4.17 -0.06
CA LEU A 11 10.86 4.06 -1.30
C LEU A 11 9.36 4.00 -1.01
N VAL A 12 8.94 3.21 -0.02
CA VAL A 12 7.53 3.16 0.42
C VAL A 12 7.07 4.53 0.91
N LEU A 13 7.88 5.21 1.72
CA LEU A 13 7.54 6.52 2.26
C LEU A 13 7.47 7.60 1.18
N ILE A 14 8.33 7.54 0.17
CA ILE A 14 8.27 8.41 -1.01
C ILE A 14 6.97 8.14 -1.78
N VAL A 15 6.62 6.88 -2.06
CA VAL A 15 5.41 6.54 -2.82
C VAL A 15 4.14 6.94 -2.07
N GLU A 16 4.02 6.60 -0.79
CA GLU A 16 2.89 6.98 0.08
C GLU A 16 2.80 8.52 0.21
N GLY A 17 3.92 9.18 0.50
CA GLY A 17 3.98 10.64 0.63
C GLY A 17 3.62 11.36 -0.68
N LEU A 18 4.04 10.81 -1.82
CA LEU A 18 3.71 11.35 -3.14
C LEU A 18 2.22 11.16 -3.46
N ALA A 19 1.63 10.02 -3.10
CA ALA A 19 0.19 9.78 -3.24
C ALA A 19 -0.63 10.78 -2.41
N TYR A 20 -0.21 11.06 -1.17
CA TYR A 20 -0.84 12.08 -0.33
C TYR A 20 -0.63 13.51 -0.83
N ALA A 21 0.55 13.82 -1.38
CA ALA A 21 0.89 15.16 -1.84
C ALA A 21 0.26 15.54 -3.20
N LEU A 22 0.25 14.62 -4.17
CA LEU A 22 -0.28 14.89 -5.52
C LEU A 22 -1.78 14.65 -5.66
N ALA A 23 -2.36 13.72 -4.90
CA ALA A 23 -3.74 13.30 -5.12
C ALA A 23 -4.56 13.12 -3.84
N PRO A 24 -4.62 14.14 -2.95
CA PRO A 24 -5.52 14.11 -1.80
C PRO A 24 -6.99 13.91 -2.21
N SER A 25 -7.39 14.45 -3.38
CA SER A 25 -8.73 14.34 -3.92
C SER A 25 -9.12 12.93 -4.39
N LEU A 26 -8.16 12.08 -4.79
CA LEU A 26 -8.44 10.67 -5.12
C LEU A 26 -8.77 9.88 -3.86
N ILE A 27 -8.08 10.18 -2.76
CA ILE A 27 -8.28 9.50 -1.48
C ILE A 27 -9.68 9.80 -0.94
N GLU A 28 -10.10 11.07 -0.93
CA GLU A 28 -11.47 11.44 -0.51
C GLU A 28 -12.54 10.75 -1.36
N ARG A 29 -12.36 10.73 -2.69
CA ARG A 29 -13.32 10.13 -3.62
C ARG A 29 -13.41 8.61 -3.48
N VAL A 30 -12.28 7.95 -3.26
CA VAL A 30 -12.22 6.52 -2.93
C VAL A 30 -12.85 6.26 -1.56
N LEU A 31 -12.66 7.15 -0.59
CA LEU A 31 -13.25 7.02 0.75
C LEU A 31 -14.77 7.21 0.73
N GLU A 32 -15.29 8.13 -0.06
CA GLU A 32 -16.74 8.29 -0.31
C GLU A 32 -17.33 7.04 -0.96
N MET A 33 -16.66 6.49 -1.98
CA MET A 33 -17.08 5.26 -2.65
C MET A 33 -16.98 4.03 -1.71
N LEU A 34 -15.99 3.97 -0.83
CA LEU A 34 -15.90 2.94 0.22
C LEU A 34 -16.94 3.12 1.33
N ARG A 35 -17.38 4.35 1.58
CA ARG A 35 -18.40 4.67 2.59
C ARG A 35 -19.81 4.36 2.08
N SER A 36 -20.05 4.40 0.77
CA SER A 36 -21.31 3.96 0.17
C SER A 36 -21.43 2.43 0.06
N LEU A 37 -20.32 1.69 0.25
CA LEU A 37 -20.33 0.23 0.28
C LEU A 37 -20.74 -0.33 1.66
N PRO A 38 -21.40 -1.51 1.70
CA PRO A 38 -21.75 -2.18 2.96
C PRO A 38 -20.50 -2.64 3.73
N MET A 39 -20.58 -2.65 5.06
CA MET A 39 -19.44 -2.94 5.96
C MET A 39 -18.75 -4.29 5.70
N SER A 40 -19.49 -5.30 5.24
CA SER A 40 -18.94 -6.62 4.87
C SER A 40 -18.03 -6.55 3.65
N ALA A 41 -18.46 -5.87 2.58
CA ALA A 41 -17.68 -5.67 1.37
C ALA A 41 -16.45 -4.80 1.64
N ARG A 42 -16.59 -3.76 2.48
CA ARG A 42 -15.47 -2.89 2.89
C ARG A 42 -14.38 -3.67 3.64
N ARG A 43 -14.78 -4.59 4.54
CA ARG A 43 -13.84 -5.49 5.25
C ARG A 43 -13.15 -6.47 4.29
N GLN A 44 -13.87 -7.02 3.32
CA GLN A 44 -13.27 -7.92 2.32
C GLN A 44 -12.29 -7.18 1.42
N MET A 45 -12.62 -5.99 0.92
CA MET A 45 -11.70 -5.15 0.16
C MET A 45 -10.44 -4.79 0.97
N GLY A 46 -10.59 -4.40 2.23
CA GLY A 46 -9.46 -4.13 3.12
C GLY A 46 -8.58 -5.36 3.35
N GLY A 47 -9.19 -6.53 3.54
CA GLY A 47 -8.49 -7.80 3.69
C GLY A 47 -7.72 -8.20 2.43
N LEU A 48 -8.34 -8.09 1.25
CA LEU A 48 -7.69 -8.36 -0.04
C LEU A 48 -6.55 -7.37 -0.30
N ALA A 49 -6.74 -6.09 0.01
CA ALA A 49 -5.69 -5.08 -0.10
C ALA A 49 -4.50 -5.42 0.82
N MET A 50 -4.76 -5.79 2.07
CA MET A 50 -3.72 -6.23 3.01
C MET A 50 -2.95 -7.45 2.50
N VAL A 51 -3.66 -8.50 2.06
CA VAL A 51 -3.04 -9.73 1.54
C VAL A 51 -2.22 -9.43 0.29
N SER A 52 -2.75 -8.63 -0.64
CA SER A 52 -2.03 -8.22 -1.85
C SER A 52 -0.77 -7.42 -1.52
N GLY A 53 -0.83 -6.51 -0.55
CA GLY A 53 0.33 -5.74 -0.06
C GLY A 53 1.41 -6.65 0.54
N VAL A 54 1.02 -7.63 1.34
CA VAL A 54 1.97 -8.62 1.89
C VAL A 54 2.62 -9.45 0.77
N ILE A 55 1.85 -9.88 -0.23
CA ILE A 55 2.37 -10.63 -1.38
C ILE A 55 3.36 -9.77 -2.19
N LEU A 56 3.06 -8.49 -2.41
CA LEU A 56 3.94 -7.56 -3.13
C LEU A 56 5.25 -7.32 -2.37
N VAL A 57 5.18 -7.08 -1.06
CA VAL A 57 6.37 -6.92 -0.21
C VAL A 57 7.20 -8.21 -0.20
N TRP A 58 6.54 -9.37 -0.12
CA TRP A 58 7.20 -10.67 -0.15
C TRP A 58 7.85 -10.94 -1.52
N ALA A 59 7.19 -10.59 -2.62
CA ALA A 59 7.74 -10.69 -3.97
C ALA A 59 8.94 -9.74 -4.19
N ALA A 60 8.84 -8.50 -3.70
CA ALA A 60 9.94 -7.54 -3.74
C ALA A 60 11.14 -8.03 -2.91
N PHE A 61 10.88 -8.63 -1.75
CA PHE A 61 11.90 -9.28 -0.92
C PHE A 61 12.59 -10.42 -1.69
N GLN A 62 11.83 -11.27 -2.36
CA GLN A 62 12.36 -12.38 -3.16
C GLN A 62 13.20 -11.89 -4.37
N MET A 63 12.74 -10.84 -5.07
CA MET A 63 13.37 -10.35 -6.31
C MET A 63 14.64 -9.51 -6.11
N GLY A 64 14.81 -8.85 -4.96
CA GLY A 64 15.87 -7.83 -4.79
C GLY A 64 16.84 -8.03 -3.63
N ILE A 65 16.62 -9.01 -2.74
CA ILE A 65 17.37 -9.13 -1.47
C ILE A 65 18.21 -10.42 -1.41
N SER A 66 18.14 -11.26 -2.44
CA SER A 66 18.82 -12.58 -2.49
C SER A 66 20.19 -12.57 -3.18
N CYS A 67 20.79 -11.41 -3.47
CA CYS A 67 22.13 -11.30 -4.08
C CYS A 67 23.12 -10.66 -3.10
#